data_AF-A0AAV6Q2U5-F1
#
_entry.id   AF-A0AAV6Q2U5-F1
#
_cell.length_a   1.000
_cell.length_b   1.000
_cell.length_c   1.000
_cell.angle_alpha   90.00
_cell.angle_beta   90.00
_cell.angle_gamma   90.00
#
_symmetry.space_group_name_H-M   'P 1'
#
loop_
_entity.id
_entity.type
_entity.pdbx_description
1 polymer ?
#
loop_
_entity_poly.entity_id
_entity_poly.type
_entity_poly.pdbx_seq_one_letter_code
_entity_poly.pdbx_strand_id
1 'polypeptide(L)'
;MIDAAAIFPLDSASYCEYEENREERNTFLTTSNRLRRSVISTSHGSYQLATKAARKSAPSTGGVKKPHRYRPGTVALREIRRYQKSTELLIRKLPFQRLVREIAQDFKTDLRFQSAAIGALQEASEAYLVGLFEDTNLCAIHAKRVTIMPKDIQLARRIRGERA
;
A
#
# COMPACT_ATOMS: atom_id res chain seq x y z
N MET A 1 -14.58 10.23 40.77
CA MET A 1 -14.94 9.00 40.06
C MET A 1 -16.19 9.28 39.27
N ILE A 2 -16.06 9.65 38.00
CA ILE A 2 -17.16 9.79 37.04
C ILE A 2 -16.64 9.22 35.72
N ASP A 3 -17.46 8.36 35.12
CA ASP A 3 -17.18 7.42 34.03
C ASP A 3 -16.56 8.01 32.75
N ALA A 4 -15.62 7.25 32.18
CA ALA A 4 -14.94 7.51 30.92
C ALA A 4 -15.54 6.71 29.75
N ALA A 5 -16.87 6.74 29.61
CA ALA A 5 -17.59 5.97 28.60
C ALA A 5 -18.53 6.87 27.76
N ALA A 6 -17.98 7.88 27.08
CA ALA A 6 -18.73 8.67 26.10
C ALA A 6 -17.79 9.44 25.14
N ILE A 7 -16.97 8.74 24.37
CA ILE A 7 -16.32 9.31 23.17
C ILE A 7 -16.53 8.31 22.03
N PHE A 8 -17.59 8.57 21.25
CA PHE A 8 -17.97 7.97 19.96
C PHE A 8 -18.16 6.43 19.90
N PRO A 9 -19.43 5.95 19.88
CA PRO A 9 -19.72 4.64 19.33
C PRO A 9 -19.65 4.75 17.81
N LEU A 10 -18.54 4.28 17.22
CA LEU A 10 -18.58 3.84 15.82
C LEU A 10 -19.43 2.58 15.82
N ASP A 11 -20.66 2.68 15.33
CA ASP A 11 -21.56 1.54 15.19
C ASP A 11 -20.84 0.45 14.37
N SER A 12 -20.78 -0.76 14.92
CA SER A 12 -20.12 -1.91 14.29
C SER A 12 -20.75 -2.24 12.93
N ALA A 13 -22.02 -1.87 12.73
CA ALA A 13 -22.72 -2.01 11.46
C ALA A 13 -22.09 -1.17 10.33
N SER A 14 -21.66 0.07 10.62
CA SER A 14 -21.04 0.95 9.61
C SER A 14 -19.61 0.54 9.25
N TYR A 15 -18.87 -0.07 10.18
CA TYR A 15 -17.56 -0.67 9.90
C TYR A 15 -17.70 -1.98 9.09
N CYS A 16 -18.74 -2.77 9.38
CA CYS A 16 -19.07 -4.00 8.66
C CYS A 16 -19.45 -3.71 7.19
N GLU A 17 -20.28 -2.70 6.93
CA GLU A 17 -20.58 -2.24 5.56
C GLU A 17 -19.34 -1.69 4.82
N TYR A 18 -18.37 -1.11 5.53
CA TYR A 18 -17.11 -0.66 4.95
C TYR A 18 -16.19 -1.82 4.56
N GLU A 19 -16.20 -2.90 5.34
CA GLU A 19 -15.45 -4.15 5.06
C GLU A 19 -16.12 -5.00 3.96
N GLU A 20 -17.45 -5.02 3.87
CA GLU A 20 -18.19 -5.73 2.81
C GLU A 20 -17.94 -5.09 1.43
N ASN A 21 -17.92 -3.75 1.36
CA ASN A 21 -17.51 -3.00 0.17
C ASN A 21 -16.01 -3.14 -0.18
N ARG A 22 -15.16 -3.64 0.72
CA ARG A 22 -13.72 -3.88 0.49
C ARG A 22 -13.48 -5.22 -0.22
N GLU A 23 -14.29 -6.25 0.04
CA GLU A 23 -14.18 -7.53 -0.66
C GLU A 23 -14.59 -7.40 -2.13
N GLU A 24 -15.67 -6.69 -2.43
CA GLU A 24 -16.12 -6.46 -3.80
C GLU A 24 -15.08 -5.71 -4.65
N ARG A 25 -14.43 -4.67 -4.08
CA ARG A 25 -13.34 -3.93 -4.77
C ARG A 25 -12.09 -4.79 -5.01
N ASN A 26 -11.78 -5.73 -4.11
CA ASN A 26 -10.65 -6.65 -4.26
C ASN A 26 -10.87 -7.70 -5.36
N THR A 27 -12.13 -8.09 -5.63
CA THR A 27 -12.46 -8.99 -6.76
C THR A 27 -12.21 -8.32 -8.12
N PHE A 28 -12.42 -7.01 -8.24
CA PHE A 28 -12.23 -6.29 -9.50
C PHE A 28 -10.75 -6.19 -9.94
N LEU A 29 -9.84 -6.04 -8.97
CA LEU A 29 -8.39 -6.04 -9.21
C LEU A 29 -7.82 -7.44 -9.53
N THR A 30 -8.46 -8.52 -9.04
CA THR A 30 -8.07 -9.90 -9.38
C THR A 30 -8.61 -10.34 -10.74
N THR A 31 -9.80 -9.86 -11.13
CA THR A 31 -10.43 -10.21 -12.43
C THR A 31 -9.64 -9.66 -13.63
N SER A 32 -9.07 -8.46 -13.50
CA SER A 32 -8.21 -7.86 -14.55
C SER A 32 -6.91 -8.63 -14.83
N ASN A 33 -6.42 -9.45 -13.87
CA ASN A 33 -5.24 -10.30 -14.05
C ASN A 33 -5.57 -11.71 -14.60
N ARG A 34 -6.84 -12.08 -14.72
CA ARG A 34 -7.26 -13.40 -15.25
C ARG A 34 -7.26 -13.44 -16.79
N LEU A 35 -7.41 -12.31 -17.47
CA LEU A 35 -7.40 -12.23 -18.94
C LEU A 35 -6.00 -12.36 -19.60
N ARG A 36 -4.93 -12.57 -18.83
CA ARG A 36 -3.54 -12.70 -19.35
C ARG A 36 -2.92 -14.09 -19.17
N ARG A 37 -3.70 -15.10 -18.76
CA ARG A 37 -3.18 -16.45 -18.50
C ARG A 37 -3.90 -17.50 -19.33
N SER A 38 -3.86 -17.35 -20.63
CA SER A 38 -4.03 -18.45 -21.58
C SER A 38 -2.99 -18.27 -22.69
N VAL A 39 -2.54 -19.40 -23.25
CA VAL A 39 -1.47 -19.52 -24.26
C VAL A 39 -0.05 -19.50 -23.68
N ILE A 40 0.41 -20.67 -23.22
CA ILE A 40 1.54 -21.43 -23.78
C ILE A 40 1.58 -22.76 -23.00
N SER A 41 1.02 -23.79 -23.63
CA SER A 41 1.26 -25.19 -23.33
C SER A 41 1.97 -25.77 -24.55
N THR A 42 3.20 -26.23 -24.39
CA THR A 42 3.85 -27.11 -25.37
C THR A 42 4.72 -28.12 -24.64
N SER A 43 4.36 -29.39 -24.82
CA SER A 43 5.07 -30.60 -24.46
C SER A 43 6.20 -30.92 -25.46
N HIS A 44 6.79 -32.12 -25.35
CA HIS A 44 7.87 -32.78 -26.13
C HIS A 44 9.26 -32.59 -25.50
N GLY A 45 10.11 -33.61 -25.30
CA GLY A 45 10.09 -35.03 -25.66
C GLY A 45 11.36 -35.68 -25.06
N SER A 46 11.30 -36.99 -24.86
CA SER A 46 12.33 -37.83 -24.26
C SER A 46 13.53 -38.07 -25.19
N TYR A 47 14.75 -38.02 -24.63
CA TYR A 47 15.91 -38.80 -25.10
C TYR A 47 16.63 -39.41 -23.90
N GLN A 48 16.76 -40.73 -23.89
CA GLN A 48 17.69 -41.48 -23.03
C GLN A 48 19.05 -41.57 -23.72
N LEU A 49 20.15 -41.61 -22.95
CA LEU A 49 21.34 -42.46 -23.19
C LEU A 49 22.32 -42.33 -22.02
N ALA A 50 22.87 -43.47 -21.61
CA ALA A 50 23.64 -43.66 -20.37
C ALA A 50 25.16 -43.63 -20.57
N THR A 51 25.86 -43.57 -19.41
CA THR A 51 27.26 -43.94 -19.10
C THR A 51 28.38 -42.88 -19.25
N LYS A 52 29.00 -42.49 -18.12
CA LYS A 52 30.35 -42.92 -17.66
C LYS A 52 30.92 -42.03 -16.54
N ALA A 53 31.51 -42.71 -15.55
CA ALA A 53 32.60 -42.30 -14.64
C ALA A 53 32.46 -41.01 -13.80
N ALA A 54 32.18 -41.20 -12.51
CA ALA A 54 32.36 -40.17 -11.48
C ALA A 54 33.86 -39.89 -11.26
N ARG A 55 34.35 -38.76 -11.80
CA ARG A 55 35.54 -38.09 -11.26
C ARG A 55 35.06 -37.09 -10.21
N LYS A 56 35.26 -37.40 -8.93
CA LYS A 56 35.12 -36.44 -7.84
C LYS A 56 36.22 -35.37 -7.99
N SER A 57 35.93 -34.28 -8.69
CA SER A 57 36.71 -33.05 -8.56
C SER A 57 36.40 -32.42 -7.20
N ALA A 58 37.43 -31.89 -6.52
CA ALA A 58 37.30 -31.13 -5.29
C ALA A 58 36.16 -30.09 -5.39
N PRO A 59 35.38 -29.83 -4.32
CA PRO A 59 34.39 -28.77 -4.35
C PRO A 59 35.12 -27.45 -4.65
N SER A 60 34.81 -26.87 -5.80
CA SER A 60 35.35 -25.55 -6.18
C SER A 60 34.88 -24.55 -5.12
N THR A 61 35.77 -24.18 -4.21
CA THR A 61 35.63 -22.99 -3.38
C THR A 61 35.77 -21.78 -4.29
N GLY A 62 34.70 -21.35 -4.94
CA GLY A 62 34.85 -20.28 -5.92
C GLY A 62 33.59 -19.90 -6.68
N GLY A 63 32.72 -19.13 -6.04
CA GLY A 63 31.72 -18.35 -6.74
C GLY A 63 30.81 -17.65 -5.76
N VAL A 64 31.11 -16.39 -5.41
CA VAL A 64 30.13 -15.54 -4.71
C VAL A 64 28.88 -15.50 -5.59
N LYS A 65 27.78 -16.10 -5.12
CA LYS A 65 26.50 -16.04 -5.83
C LYS A 65 26.16 -14.56 -6.05
N LYS A 66 25.88 -14.19 -7.31
CA LYS A 66 25.43 -12.83 -7.64
C LYS A 66 24.27 -12.47 -6.70
N PRO A 67 24.26 -11.26 -6.12
CA PRO A 67 23.18 -10.86 -5.22
C PRO A 67 21.85 -10.94 -5.95
N HIS A 68 20.88 -11.63 -5.36
CA HIS A 68 19.56 -11.80 -5.94
C HIS A 68 18.84 -10.44 -5.99
N ARG A 69 18.45 -10.00 -7.19
CA ARG A 69 17.66 -8.79 -7.41
C ARG A 69 16.23 -9.16 -7.81
N TYR A 70 15.27 -8.67 -7.03
CA TYR A 70 13.85 -8.82 -7.36
C TYR A 70 13.51 -8.04 -8.65
N ARG A 71 12.55 -8.56 -9.41
CA ARG A 71 12.02 -7.86 -10.59
C ARG A 71 11.32 -6.57 -10.16
N PRO A 72 11.32 -5.51 -11.01
CA PRO A 72 10.56 -4.30 -10.72
C PRO A 72 9.08 -4.65 -10.50
N GLY A 73 8.46 -4.02 -9.49
CA GLY A 73 7.10 -4.31 -9.06
C GLY A 73 6.97 -5.43 -8.02
N THR A 74 7.91 -6.39 -7.94
CA THR A 74 7.83 -7.48 -6.95
C THR A 74 7.90 -6.98 -5.51
N VAL A 75 8.81 -6.03 -5.25
CA VAL A 75 8.95 -5.44 -3.91
C VAL A 75 7.76 -4.54 -3.58
N ALA A 76 7.32 -3.72 -4.53
CA ALA A 76 6.17 -2.83 -4.37
C ALA A 76 4.88 -3.62 -4.04
N LEU A 77 4.60 -4.73 -4.74
CA LEU A 77 3.43 -5.57 -4.43
C LEU A 77 3.50 -6.21 -3.04
N ARG A 78 4.71 -6.54 -2.57
CA ARG A 78 4.93 -7.07 -1.22
C ARG A 78 4.69 -5.99 -0.16
N GLU A 79 5.14 -4.76 -0.41
CA GLU A 79 4.91 -3.61 0.47
C GLU A 79 3.41 -3.26 0.54
N ILE A 80 2.71 -3.22 -0.59
CA ILE A 80 1.26 -2.97 -0.64
C ILE A 80 0.52 -3.99 0.24
N ARG A 81 0.81 -5.29 0.08
CA ARG A 81 0.17 -6.34 0.89
C ARG A 81 0.51 -6.24 2.37
N ARG A 82 1.75 -5.84 2.70
CA ARG A 82 2.18 -5.63 4.09
C ARG A 82 1.37 -4.49 4.72
N TYR A 83 1.35 -3.33 4.07
CA TYR A 83 0.72 -2.13 4.62
C TYR A 83 -0.80 -2.22 4.65
N GLN A 84 -1.42 -2.95 3.73
CA GLN A 84 -2.86 -3.22 3.76
C GLN A 84 -3.30 -4.18 4.89
N LYS A 85 -2.37 -4.95 5.45
CA LYS A 85 -2.63 -5.89 6.57
C LYS A 85 -2.39 -5.23 7.93
N SER A 86 -1.48 -4.28 8.00
CA SER A 86 -1.15 -3.53 9.22
C SER A 86 -1.98 -2.25 9.36
N THR A 87 -2.14 -1.78 10.58
CA THR A 87 -2.72 -0.46 10.90
C THR A 87 -1.69 0.48 11.52
N GLU A 88 -0.40 0.28 11.23
CA GLU A 88 0.68 1.12 11.75
C GLU A 88 0.69 2.49 11.04
N LEU A 89 0.92 3.56 11.80
CA LEU A 89 1.13 4.90 11.25
C LEU A 89 2.45 4.95 10.48
N LEU A 90 2.42 5.44 9.25
CA LEU A 90 3.54 5.45 8.32
C LEU A 90 4.37 6.74 8.41
N ILE A 91 3.77 7.84 8.86
CA ILE A 91 4.49 9.10 9.04
C ILE A 91 5.20 9.09 10.40
N ARG A 92 6.48 9.49 10.42
CA ARG A 92 7.23 9.58 11.67
C ARG A 92 6.60 10.64 12.59
N LYS A 93 6.41 10.32 13.87
CA LYS A 93 5.72 11.17 14.84
C LYS A 93 6.36 12.55 15.04
N LEU A 94 7.69 12.63 15.18
CA LEU A 94 8.39 13.90 15.45
C LEU A 94 8.27 14.93 14.31
N PRO A 95 8.55 14.61 13.03
CA PRO A 95 8.36 15.58 11.95
C PRO A 95 6.90 15.97 11.75
N PHE A 96 5.95 15.04 11.90
CA PHE A 96 4.52 15.38 11.85
C PHE A 96 4.13 16.38 12.95
N GLN A 97 4.59 16.14 14.18
CA GLN A 97 4.36 17.07 15.29
C GLN A 97 4.96 18.46 15.02
N ARG A 98 6.16 18.54 14.41
CA ARG A 98 6.77 19.83 14.05
C ARG A 98 5.92 20.58 13.03
N LEU A 99 5.45 19.87 12.00
CA LEU A 99 4.57 20.44 10.97
C LEU A 99 3.24 20.96 11.56
N VAL A 100 2.61 20.19 12.45
CA VAL A 100 1.36 20.62 13.11
C VAL A 100 1.58 21.91 13.90
N ARG A 101 2.71 22.02 14.62
CA ARG A 101 3.04 23.22 15.41
C ARG A 101 3.39 24.41 14.53
N GLU A 102 4.09 24.18 13.42
CA GLU A 102 4.41 25.21 12.43
C GLU A 102 3.13 25.82 11.87
N ILE A 103 2.20 25.00 11.37
CA ILE A 103 0.90 25.45 10.84
C ILE A 103 0.10 26.18 11.92
N ALA A 104 0.05 25.64 13.13
CA ALA A 104 -0.74 26.23 14.21
C ALA A 104 -0.22 27.61 14.65
N GLN A 105 1.09 27.82 14.55
CA GLN A 105 1.73 29.09 14.92
C GLN A 105 1.25 30.25 14.05
N ASP A 106 0.92 29.98 12.77
CA ASP A 106 0.40 30.99 11.84
C ASP A 106 -0.99 31.51 12.24
N PHE A 107 -1.75 30.73 13.02
CA PHE A 107 -3.09 31.12 13.48
C PHE A 107 -3.08 31.72 14.88
N LYS A 108 -2.32 31.13 15.81
CA LYS A 108 -2.23 31.61 17.19
C LYS A 108 -0.90 31.19 17.82
N THR A 109 -0.19 32.18 18.36
CA THR A 109 1.05 31.94 19.09
C THR A 109 0.79 31.25 20.44
N ASP A 110 1.77 30.49 20.91
CA ASP A 110 1.80 29.87 22.25
C ASP A 110 0.72 28.80 22.52
N LEU A 111 0.30 28.08 21.48
CA LEU A 111 -0.60 26.93 21.62
C LEU A 111 0.09 25.70 22.22
N ARG A 112 -0.54 25.13 23.25
CA ARG A 112 -0.15 23.84 23.84
C ARG A 112 -1.01 22.73 23.26
N PHE A 113 -0.37 21.66 22.80
CA PHE A 113 -1.03 20.49 22.24
C PHE A 113 -0.96 19.31 23.20
N GLN A 114 -2.08 18.65 23.41
CA GLN A 114 -2.13 17.34 24.05
C GLN A 114 -1.52 16.28 23.12
N SER A 115 -0.88 15.25 23.69
CA SER A 115 -0.34 14.13 22.91
C SER A 115 -1.42 13.40 22.09
N ALA A 116 -2.60 13.20 22.69
CA ALA A 116 -3.76 12.59 22.03
C ALA A 116 -4.26 13.42 20.84
N ALA A 117 -4.24 14.75 20.93
CA ALA A 117 -4.66 15.63 19.85
C ALA A 117 -3.74 15.51 18.62
N ILE A 118 -2.42 15.45 18.84
CA ILE A 118 -1.46 15.21 17.76
C ILE A 118 -1.66 13.83 17.14
N GLY A 119 -1.95 12.81 17.96
CA GLY A 119 -2.28 11.47 17.49
C GLY A 119 -3.51 11.44 16.59
N ALA A 120 -4.61 12.07 17.02
CA ALA A 120 -5.85 12.16 16.25
C ALA A 120 -5.67 12.90 14.92
N LEU A 121 -4.92 14.00 14.92
CA LEU A 121 -4.56 14.71 13.69
C LEU A 121 -3.77 13.83 12.73
N GLN A 122 -2.85 13.02 13.25
CA GLN A 122 -2.04 12.11 12.45
C GLN A 122 -2.89 11.01 11.84
N GLU A 123 -3.74 10.35 12.64
CA GLU A 123 -4.65 9.30 12.17
C GLU A 123 -5.58 9.82 11.07
N ALA A 124 -6.22 10.98 11.29
CA ALA A 124 -7.10 11.59 10.31
C ALA A 124 -6.35 11.97 9.01
N SER A 125 -5.14 12.52 9.12
CA SER A 125 -4.33 12.92 7.96
C SER A 125 -3.90 11.71 7.12
N GLU A 126 -3.42 10.64 7.77
CA GLU A 126 -3.01 9.43 7.06
C GLU A 126 -4.20 8.71 6.42
N ALA A 127 -5.33 8.60 7.13
CA ALA A 127 -6.56 8.03 6.59
C ALA A 127 -7.04 8.80 5.34
N TYR A 128 -7.04 10.13 5.39
CA TYR A 128 -7.39 10.98 4.24
C TYR A 128 -6.45 10.75 3.05
N LEU A 129 -5.14 10.71 3.29
CA LEU A 129 -4.14 10.49 2.22
C LEU A 129 -4.27 9.10 1.58
N VAL A 130 -4.52 8.05 2.38
CA VAL A 130 -4.76 6.69 1.86
C VAL A 130 -5.98 6.69 0.94
N GLY A 131 -7.10 7.24 1.40
CA GLY A 131 -8.31 7.33 0.58
C GLY A 131 -8.06 8.14 -0.70
N LEU A 132 -7.33 9.25 -0.63
CA LEU A 132 -6.99 10.04 -1.83
C LEU A 132 -6.12 9.25 -2.83
N PHE A 133 -5.19 8.44 -2.35
CA PHE A 133 -4.37 7.59 -3.21
C PHE A 133 -5.15 6.45 -3.86
N GLU A 134 -6.19 5.93 -3.21
CA GLU A 134 -7.09 4.95 -3.81
C GLU A 134 -7.80 5.53 -5.04
N ASP A 135 -8.40 6.72 -4.92
CA ASP A 135 -9.07 7.39 -6.04
C ASP A 135 -8.09 7.82 -7.13
N THR A 136 -6.92 8.30 -6.73
CA THR A 136 -5.84 8.67 -7.66
C THR A 136 -5.39 7.46 -8.48
N ASN A 137 -5.30 6.28 -7.84
CA ASN A 137 -4.95 5.05 -8.51
C ASN A 137 -6.03 4.62 -9.52
N LEU A 138 -7.32 4.76 -9.18
CA LEU A 138 -8.42 4.53 -10.13
C LEU A 138 -8.34 5.47 -11.35
N CYS A 139 -8.00 6.74 -11.14
CA CYS A 139 -7.80 7.71 -12.23
C CYS A 139 -6.61 7.32 -13.14
N ALA A 140 -5.50 6.83 -12.55
CA ALA A 140 -4.36 6.36 -13.32
C ALA A 140 -4.70 5.13 -14.17
N ILE A 141 -5.43 4.16 -13.60
CA ILE A 141 -5.90 2.95 -14.30
C ILE A 141 -6.88 3.31 -15.42
N HIS A 142 -7.79 4.26 -15.18
CA HIS A 142 -8.71 4.76 -16.20
C HIS A 142 -7.96 5.30 -17.43
N ALA A 143 -6.82 5.97 -17.20
CA ALA A 143 -5.92 6.45 -18.25
C ALA A 143 -4.92 5.39 -18.77
N LYS A 144 -5.13 4.10 -18.49
CA LYS A 144 -4.28 2.96 -18.90
C LYS A 144 -2.83 3.04 -18.39
N ARG A 145 -2.59 3.69 -17.26
CA ARG A 145 -1.27 3.81 -16.60
C ARG A 145 -1.24 3.04 -15.29
N VAL A 146 -0.03 2.69 -14.86
CA VAL A 146 0.24 2.07 -13.55
C VAL A 146 0.89 3.06 -12.57
N THR A 147 1.53 4.11 -13.09
CA THR A 147 2.16 5.17 -12.30
C THR A 147 1.18 6.33 -12.13
N ILE A 148 0.90 6.68 -10.87
CA ILE A 148 0.13 7.87 -10.51
C ILE A 148 0.90 9.14 -10.84
N MET A 149 0.18 10.18 -11.26
CA MET A 149 0.73 11.48 -11.64
C MET A 149 -0.02 12.61 -10.95
N PRO A 150 0.54 13.83 -10.86
CA PRO A 150 -0.14 14.97 -10.23
C PRO A 150 -1.51 15.29 -10.83
N LYS A 151 -1.70 15.06 -12.14
CA LYS A 151 -3.00 15.23 -12.82
C LYS A 151 -4.08 14.28 -12.30
N ASP A 152 -3.70 13.09 -11.83
CA ASP A 152 -4.63 12.10 -11.28
C ASP A 152 -5.14 12.56 -9.91
N ILE A 153 -4.25 13.14 -9.09
CA ILE A 153 -4.60 13.73 -7.79
C ILE A 153 -5.52 14.93 -8.00
N GLN A 154 -5.18 15.80 -8.95
CA GLN A 154 -5.99 16.98 -9.27
C GLN A 154 -7.40 16.60 -9.75
N LEU A 155 -7.51 15.53 -10.53
CA LEU A 155 -8.79 14.98 -10.99
C LEU A 155 -9.59 14.39 -9.83
N ALA A 156 -8.96 13.53 -9.01
CA ALA A 156 -9.60 12.92 -7.84
C ALA A 156 -10.17 13.99 -6.88
N ARG A 157 -9.36 14.99 -6.51
CA ARG A 157 -9.81 16.12 -5.67
C ARG A 157 -10.93 16.93 -6.31
N ARG A 158 -10.93 17.07 -7.63
CA ARG A 158 -11.99 17.80 -8.36
C ARG A 158 -13.31 17.05 -8.30
N ILE A 159 -13.29 15.72 -8.46
CA ILE A 159 -14.49 14.87 -8.41
C ILE A 159 -15.05 14.81 -6.98
N ARG A 160 -14.17 14.76 -5.96
CA ARG A 160 -14.58 14.80 -4.55
C ARG A 160 -15.21 16.11 -4.09
N GLY A 161 -15.09 17.19 -4.87
CA GLY A 161 -15.57 18.51 -4.48
C GLY A 161 -14.67 19.25 -3.48
N GLU A 162 -13.42 18.80 -3.28
CA GLU A 162 -12.46 19.42 -2.35
C GLU A 162 -11.75 20.66 -2.94
N ARG A 163 -12.05 21.00 -4.20
CA ARG A 163 -11.64 22.24 -4.85
C ARG A 163 -12.79 23.24 -4.73
N ALA A 164 -12.67 24.17 -3.79
CA ALA A 164 -13.21 25.52 -3.94
C ALA A 164 -12.42 26.25 -5.05
#